data_AF-A0A8X7BVH4-F1
#
_entry.id   AF-A0A8X7BVH4-F1
#
_cell.length_a   1.000
_cell.length_b   1.000
_cell.length_c   1.000
_cell.angle_alpha   90.00
_cell.angle_beta   90.00
_cell.angle_gamma   90.00
#
_symmetry.space_group_name_H-M   'P 1'
#
loop_
_entity.id
_entity.type
_entity.pdbx_description
1 polymer ?
#
loop_
_entity_poly.entity_id
_entity_poly.type
_entity_poly.pdbx_seq_one_letter_code
_entity_poly.pdbx_strand_id
1 'polypeptide(L)'
;MNSLPIHFITRFLQEALSTVLAYNNLNWEPPVSIYEISPATPLLSRNIETALTHHCMVEHFSQYEPEWIHLPGTEAEIYIHPYLREYMNTEEPEDQYTYFYFISFICQLCVHAIRLERSEIVRFIIAVAVSILRSRCDVRHFLSFNQVAIEYNSYHKAKHGDSEDDGIGTDA
;
A
#
# COMPACT_ATOMS: atom_id res chain seq x y z
N MET A 1 -10.06 0.73 22.65
CA MET A 1 -9.38 0.42 21.38
C MET A 1 -7.88 0.43 21.65
N ASN A 2 -7.19 -0.68 21.42
CA ASN A 2 -5.72 -0.71 21.47
C ASN A 2 -5.24 -0.14 20.13
N SER A 3 -4.92 1.15 20.10
CA SER A 3 -4.38 1.79 18.90
C SER A 3 -3.00 1.22 18.59
N LEU A 4 -2.76 0.94 17.32
CA LEU A 4 -1.46 0.46 16.89
C LEU A 4 -0.41 1.56 17.04
N PRO A 5 0.83 1.21 17.44
CA PRO A 5 1.91 2.17 17.46
C PRO A 5 2.15 2.76 16.07
N ILE A 6 2.38 4.08 16.00
CA ILE A 6 2.65 4.78 14.72
C ILE A 6 3.79 4.10 13.96
N HIS A 7 4.86 3.75 14.66
CA HIS A 7 6.04 3.11 14.07
C HIS A 7 5.70 1.76 13.41
N PHE A 8 4.73 1.00 13.94
CA PHE A 8 4.31 -0.26 13.34
C PHE A 8 3.60 -0.03 12.01
N ILE A 9 2.66 0.92 11.96
CA ILE A 9 1.91 1.26 10.74
C ILE A 9 2.86 1.85 9.68
N THR A 10 3.74 2.76 10.08
CA THR A 10 4.75 3.34 9.18
C THR A 10 5.63 2.25 8.58
N ARG A 11 6.14 1.35 9.41
CA ARG A 11 6.98 0.24 8.96
C ARG A 11 6.24 -0.70 8.00
N PHE A 12 5.00 -1.06 8.33
CA PHE A 12 4.18 -1.92 7.49
C PHE A 12 3.97 -1.31 6.09
N LEU A 13 3.62 -0.03 6.01
CA LEU A 13 3.45 0.68 4.74
C LEU A 13 4.75 0.79 3.95
N GLN A 14 5.88 1.03 4.63
CA GLN A 14 7.19 1.09 3.98
C GLN A 14 7.61 -0.28 3.41
N GLU A 15 7.40 -1.37 4.15
CA GLU A 15 7.64 -2.73 3.63
C GLU A 15 6.71 -3.04 2.45
N ALA A 16 5.42 -2.69 2.54
CA ALA A 16 4.45 -2.89 1.45
C ALA A 16 4.86 -2.14 0.18
N LEU A 17 5.22 -0.87 0.33
CA LEU A 17 5.71 -0.07 -0.80
C LEU A 17 7.01 -0.63 -1.36
N SER A 18 7.96 -1.04 -0.51
CA SER A 18 9.23 -1.65 -0.95
C SER A 18 9.00 -2.89 -1.79
N THR A 19 8.08 -3.77 -1.38
CA THR A 19 7.72 -4.98 -2.15
C THR A 19 7.18 -4.61 -3.54
N VAL A 20 6.23 -3.68 -3.60
CA VAL A 20 5.62 -3.27 -4.87
C VAL A 20 6.63 -2.54 -5.78
N LEU A 21 7.52 -1.73 -5.21
CA LEU A 21 8.57 -1.04 -5.96
C LEU A 21 9.60 -1.99 -6.55
N ALA A 22 10.05 -2.98 -5.77
CA ALA A 22 10.98 -4.01 -6.24
C ALA A 22 10.41 -4.73 -7.46
N TYR A 23 9.12 -5.09 -7.42
CA TYR A 23 8.44 -5.70 -8.57
C TYR A 23 8.37 -4.78 -9.81
N ASN A 24 8.27 -3.47 -9.60
CA ASN A 24 8.24 -2.47 -10.67
C ASN A 24 9.63 -2.03 -11.14
N ASN A 25 10.72 -2.64 -10.64
CA ASN A 25 12.11 -2.20 -10.87
C ASN A 25 12.34 -0.72 -10.52
N LEU A 26 11.65 -0.22 -9.50
CA LEU A 26 11.78 1.14 -9.00
C LEU A 26 12.51 1.13 -7.66
N ASN A 27 13.29 2.18 -7.42
CA ASN A 27 14.00 2.38 -6.16
C ASN A 27 13.48 3.64 -5.47
N TRP A 28 13.17 3.52 -4.18
CA TRP A 28 12.89 4.66 -3.32
C TRP A 28 13.39 4.35 -1.92
N GLU A 29 14.21 5.25 -1.38
CA GLU A 29 14.72 5.14 -0.03
C GLU A 29 13.83 5.95 0.92
N PRO A 30 13.23 5.32 1.95
CA PRO A 30 12.46 6.05 2.93
C PRO A 30 13.37 7.02 3.70
N PRO A 31 12.85 8.21 4.09
CA PRO A 31 13.63 9.19 4.85
C PRO A 31 14.05 8.72 6.26
N VAL A 32 13.41 7.67 6.77
CA VAL A 32 13.81 6.94 7.98
C VAL A 32 13.93 5.48 7.56
N SER A 33 15.07 4.85 7.83
CA SER A 33 15.29 3.48 7.40
C SER A 33 14.36 2.53 8.14
N ILE A 34 13.78 1.54 7.43
CA ILE A 34 12.97 0.47 8.03
C ILE A 34 13.75 -0.23 9.17
N TYR A 35 15.07 -0.35 9.02
CA TYR A 35 15.96 -0.96 10.00
C TYR A 35 16.19 -0.10 11.25
N GLU A 36 16.01 1.21 11.15
CA GLU A 36 16.03 2.13 12.30
C GLU A 36 14.72 2.07 13.11
N ILE A 37 13.65 1.55 12.51
CA ILE A 37 12.32 1.47 13.13
C ILE A 37 12.17 0.19 13.99
N SER A 38 12.79 -0.95 13.61
CA SER A 38 12.99 -2.13 14.46
C SER A 38 13.73 -3.24 13.69
N PRO A 39 14.75 -3.91 14.26
CA PRO A 39 15.43 -5.01 13.58
C PRO A 39 14.74 -6.37 13.83
N ALA A 40 14.55 -7.13 12.73
CA ALA A 40 14.82 -8.58 12.61
C ALA A 40 13.70 -9.50 12.05
N THR A 41 12.45 -9.05 11.88
CA THR A 41 11.42 -9.92 11.25
C THR A 41 10.53 -9.12 10.31
N PRO A 42 10.42 -9.48 9.02
CA PRO A 42 9.44 -8.88 8.09
C PRO A 42 8.05 -8.86 8.71
N LEU A 43 7.35 -7.73 8.60
CA LEU A 43 5.95 -7.61 9.02
C LEU A 43 5.01 -8.23 8.00
N LEU A 44 5.42 -8.26 6.73
CA LEU A 44 4.66 -8.87 5.66
C LEU A 44 4.94 -10.37 5.59
N SER A 45 3.89 -11.15 5.42
CA SER A 45 4.00 -12.53 4.99
C SER A 45 4.12 -12.58 3.46
N ARG A 46 4.60 -13.71 2.95
CA ARG A 46 4.63 -13.96 1.50
C ARG A 46 3.25 -13.83 0.84
N ASN A 47 2.18 -14.22 1.53
CA ASN A 47 0.82 -14.08 0.98
C ASN A 47 0.45 -12.60 0.80
N ILE A 48 0.82 -11.75 1.77
CA ILE A 48 0.59 -10.31 1.69
C ILE A 48 1.40 -9.71 0.55
N GLU A 49 2.68 -10.07 0.43
CA GLU A 49 3.55 -9.61 -0.66
C GLU A 49 2.98 -9.95 -2.04
N THR A 50 2.58 -11.21 -2.25
CA THR A 50 1.96 -11.67 -3.50
C THR A 50 0.66 -10.93 -3.78
N ALA A 51 -0.25 -10.86 -2.81
CA ALA A 51 -1.54 -10.21 -2.97
C ALA A 51 -1.40 -8.73 -3.32
N LEU A 52 -0.55 -8.00 -2.59
CA LEU A 52 -0.28 -6.57 -2.84
C LEU A 52 0.30 -6.37 -4.24
N THR A 53 1.28 -7.19 -4.62
CA THR A 53 1.92 -7.08 -5.93
C THR A 53 0.92 -7.32 -7.05
N HIS A 54 0.13 -8.40 -6.98
CA HIS A 54 -0.89 -8.70 -7.98
C HIS A 54 -1.94 -7.60 -8.05
N HIS A 55 -2.49 -7.18 -6.91
CA HIS A 55 -3.51 -6.14 -6.90
C HIS A 55 -2.98 -4.84 -7.49
N CYS A 56 -1.77 -4.42 -7.11
CA CYS A 56 -1.15 -3.22 -7.64
C CYS A 56 -0.89 -3.28 -9.16
N MET A 57 -0.72 -4.47 -9.73
CA MET A 57 -0.41 -4.68 -11.15
C MET A 57 -1.64 -4.88 -12.03
N VAL A 58 -2.63 -5.64 -11.55
CA VAL A 58 -3.83 -6.02 -12.32
C VAL A 58 -4.85 -4.88 -12.33
N GLU A 59 -5.05 -4.25 -11.17
CA GLU A 59 -6.00 -3.15 -11.06
C GLU A 59 -5.39 -1.88 -11.67
N HIS A 60 -5.99 -1.43 -12.76
CA HIS A 60 -5.53 -0.25 -13.47
C HIS A 60 -5.79 1.00 -12.63
N PHE A 61 -4.71 1.58 -12.12
CA PHE A 61 -4.70 2.85 -11.41
C PHE A 61 -5.29 4.01 -12.24
N SER A 62 -5.37 3.88 -13.57
CA SER A 62 -5.79 4.94 -14.50
C SER A 62 -7.20 5.48 -14.27
N GLN A 63 -8.12 4.69 -13.71
CA GLN A 63 -9.49 5.17 -13.43
C GLN A 63 -9.58 6.01 -12.15
N TYR A 64 -8.55 5.94 -11.29
CA TYR A 64 -8.47 6.65 -10.02
C TYR A 64 -7.22 7.53 -9.92
N GLU A 65 -6.53 7.82 -11.04
CA GLU A 65 -5.37 8.70 -11.01
C GLU A 65 -5.81 10.12 -10.65
N PRO A 66 -5.37 10.66 -9.50
CA PRO A 66 -5.79 11.98 -9.11
C PRO A 66 -5.01 13.04 -9.88
N GLU A 67 -5.71 13.99 -10.50
CA GLU A 67 -5.09 15.12 -11.22
C GLU A 67 -4.09 15.90 -10.35
N TRP A 68 -4.29 15.93 -9.02
CA TRP A 68 -3.42 16.63 -8.09
C TRP A 68 -2.00 16.08 -8.05
N ILE A 69 -1.74 14.84 -8.49
CA ILE A 69 -0.39 14.25 -8.49
C ILE A 69 0.58 15.00 -9.41
N HIS A 70 0.04 15.70 -10.40
CA HIS A 70 0.79 16.53 -11.36
C HIS A 70 1.02 17.96 -10.86
N LEU A 71 0.31 18.41 -9.82
CA LEU A 71 0.46 19.75 -9.25
C LEU A 71 1.79 19.89 -8.49
N PRO A 72 2.32 21.10 -8.28
CA PRO A 72 3.48 21.34 -7.42
C PRO A 72 3.30 20.78 -6.00
N GLY A 73 4.40 20.38 -5.33
CA GLY A 73 4.34 19.62 -4.06
C GLY A 73 3.43 20.25 -2.99
N THR A 74 3.57 21.55 -2.75
CA THR A 74 2.74 22.28 -1.78
C THR A 74 1.27 22.36 -2.15
N GLU A 75 0.93 22.33 -3.45
CA GLU A 75 -0.46 22.34 -3.92
C GLU A 75 -1.06 20.94 -3.86
N ALA A 76 -0.30 19.91 -4.28
CA ALA A 76 -0.70 18.51 -4.19
C ALA A 76 -1.04 18.10 -2.74
N GLU A 77 -0.25 18.55 -1.77
CA GLU A 77 -0.45 18.29 -0.34
C GLU A 77 -1.85 18.65 0.17
N ILE A 78 -2.47 19.71 -0.37
CA ILE A 78 -3.81 20.17 0.01
C ILE A 78 -4.86 19.10 -0.31
N TYR A 79 -4.64 18.33 -1.38
CA TYR A 79 -5.60 17.35 -1.90
C TYR A 79 -5.37 15.94 -1.38
N ILE A 80 -4.13 15.56 -1.03
CA ILE A 80 -3.81 14.19 -0.58
C ILE A 80 -4.69 13.77 0.60
N HIS A 81 -4.77 14.60 1.63
CA HIS A 81 -5.52 14.27 2.84
C HIS A 81 -7.04 14.10 2.62
N PRO A 82 -7.78 15.06 2.03
CA PRO A 82 -9.20 14.87 1.76
C PRO A 82 -9.46 13.71 0.82
N TYR A 83 -8.61 13.52 -0.21
CA TYR A 83 -8.77 12.45 -1.20
C TYR A 83 -8.63 11.05 -0.58
N LEU A 84 -7.58 10.81 0.21
CA LEU A 84 -7.39 9.52 0.88
C LEU A 84 -8.46 9.25 1.95
N ARG A 85 -8.97 10.29 2.59
CA ARG A 85 -10.08 10.16 3.55
C ARG A 85 -11.38 9.82 2.84
N GLU A 86 -11.64 10.43 1.69
CA GLU A 86 -12.82 10.15 0.88
C GLU A 86 -12.82 8.70 0.39
N TYR A 87 -11.69 8.21 -0.17
CA TYR A 87 -11.52 6.81 -0.56
C TYR A 87 -11.93 5.85 0.58
N MET A 88 -11.44 6.10 1.80
CA MET A 88 -11.77 5.27 2.96
C MET A 88 -13.23 5.40 3.42
N ASN A 89 -13.94 6.46 3.05
CA ASN A 89 -15.35 6.66 3.40
C ASN A 89 -16.31 6.13 2.35
N THR A 90 -15.89 6.01 1.09
CA THR A 90 -16.68 5.45 -0.01
C THR A 90 -16.71 3.94 0.01
N GLU A 91 -15.61 3.31 0.45
CA GLU A 91 -15.56 1.87 0.66
C GLU A 91 -16.39 1.49 1.90
N GLU A 92 -17.21 0.44 1.79
CA GLU A 92 -17.99 -0.07 2.92
C GLU A 92 -17.04 -0.55 4.02
N PRO A 93 -17.00 0.08 5.21
CA PRO A 93 -15.99 -0.21 6.25
C PRO A 93 -16.11 -1.61 6.87
N GLU A 94 -17.11 -2.40 6.45
CA GLU A 94 -17.32 -3.80 6.83
C GLU A 94 -16.80 -4.80 5.80
N ASP A 95 -16.34 -4.34 4.62
CA ASP A 95 -15.63 -5.23 3.70
C ASP A 95 -14.27 -5.60 4.32
N GLN A 96 -14.04 -6.91 4.46
CA GLN A 96 -12.77 -7.44 4.96
C GLN A 96 -11.58 -7.02 4.09
N TYR A 97 -11.80 -6.62 2.83
CA TYR A 97 -10.78 -6.15 1.91
C TYR A 97 -10.50 -4.64 1.97
N THR A 98 -11.32 -3.81 2.65
CA THR A 98 -11.19 -2.33 2.60
C THR A 98 -9.77 -1.85 2.91
N TYR A 99 -9.15 -2.36 3.98
CA TYR A 99 -7.80 -1.95 4.37
C TYR A 99 -6.73 -2.49 3.43
N PHE A 100 -6.97 -3.67 2.85
CA PHE A 100 -6.09 -4.24 1.83
C PHE A 100 -6.11 -3.37 0.57
N TYR A 101 -7.29 -3.05 0.05
CA TYR A 101 -7.43 -2.16 -1.11
C TYR A 101 -6.88 -0.77 -0.84
N PHE A 102 -7.11 -0.21 0.35
CA PHE A 102 -6.51 1.07 0.71
C PHE A 102 -4.97 1.02 0.70
N ILE A 103 -4.36 0.00 1.30
CA ILE A 103 -2.89 -0.13 1.30
C ILE A 103 -2.35 -0.32 -0.11
N SER A 104 -3.01 -1.14 -0.95
CA SER A 104 -2.64 -1.31 -2.35
C SER A 104 -2.77 0.00 -3.13
N PHE A 105 -3.83 0.77 -2.90
CA PHE A 105 -4.04 2.08 -3.52
C PHE A 105 -2.96 3.09 -3.13
N ILE A 106 -2.58 3.11 -1.85
CA ILE A 106 -1.44 3.90 -1.36
C ILE A 106 -0.15 3.50 -2.09
N CYS A 107 0.11 2.19 -2.26
CA CYS A 107 1.28 1.73 -2.99
C CYS A 107 1.26 2.17 -4.45
N GLN A 108 0.12 2.07 -5.14
CA GLN A 108 -0.04 2.52 -6.52
C GLN A 108 0.21 4.04 -6.67
N LEU A 109 -0.36 4.86 -5.79
CA LEU A 109 -0.11 6.31 -5.75
C LEU A 109 1.39 6.61 -5.59
N CYS A 110 2.05 5.91 -4.68
CA CYS A 110 3.48 6.09 -4.45
C CYS A 110 4.34 5.64 -5.64
N VAL A 111 4.02 4.51 -6.27
CA VAL A 111 4.68 4.05 -7.52
C VAL A 111 4.54 5.10 -8.62
N HIS A 112 3.35 5.66 -8.78
CA HIS A 112 3.10 6.70 -9.78
C HIS A 112 3.90 7.98 -9.46
N ALA A 113 3.86 8.45 -8.20
CA ALA A 113 4.65 9.60 -7.77
C ALA A 113 6.16 9.39 -8.01
N ILE A 114 6.69 8.18 -7.76
CA ILE A 114 8.10 7.84 -8.01
C ILE A 114 8.43 7.87 -9.50
N ARG A 115 7.55 7.34 -10.36
CA ARG A 115 7.71 7.40 -11.83
C ARG A 115 7.74 8.84 -12.36
N LEU A 116 7.04 9.76 -11.68
CA LEU A 116 7.06 11.19 -11.97
C LEU A 116 8.20 11.95 -11.28
N GLU A 117 9.13 11.25 -10.62
CA GLU A 117 10.24 11.83 -9.84
C GLU A 117 9.78 12.71 -8.66
N ARG A 118 8.57 12.49 -8.14
CA ARG A 118 7.93 13.25 -7.05
C ARG A 118 8.10 12.58 -5.68
N SER A 119 9.35 12.30 -5.29
CA SER A 119 9.65 11.57 -4.05
C SER A 119 9.20 12.30 -2.77
N GLU A 120 9.05 13.62 -2.82
CA GLU A 120 8.48 14.43 -1.74
C GLU A 120 7.01 14.09 -1.49
N ILE A 121 6.22 13.87 -2.54
CA ILE A 121 4.80 13.52 -2.45
C ILE A 121 4.62 12.16 -1.76
N VAL A 122 5.49 11.19 -2.07
CA VAL A 122 5.46 9.85 -1.45
C VAL A 122 5.46 9.94 0.07
N ARG A 123 6.26 10.85 0.63
CA ARG A 123 6.35 11.06 2.09
C ARG A 123 5.02 11.55 2.67
N PHE A 124 4.36 12.48 1.98
CA PHE A 124 3.06 13.00 2.40
C PHE A 124 1.95 11.96 2.30
N ILE A 125 1.92 11.18 1.20
CA ILE A 125 0.98 10.07 1.03
C ILE A 125 1.10 9.10 2.22
N ILE A 126 2.32 8.64 2.53
CA ILE A 126 2.56 7.72 3.65
C ILE A 126 2.15 8.36 4.98
N ALA A 127 2.52 9.61 5.25
CA ALA A 127 2.19 10.29 6.50
C ALA A 127 0.66 10.38 6.72
N VAL A 128 -0.08 10.74 5.67
CA VAL A 128 -1.54 10.79 5.69
C VAL A 128 -2.14 9.39 5.87
N ALA A 129 -1.66 8.39 5.13
CA ALA A 129 -2.11 7.00 5.26
C ALA A 129 -1.91 6.47 6.68
N VAL A 130 -0.76 6.73 7.31
CA VAL A 130 -0.49 6.38 8.71
C VAL A 130 -1.51 7.02 9.64
N SER A 131 -1.82 8.31 9.45
CA SER A 131 -2.82 9.03 10.26
C SER A 131 -4.22 8.40 10.13
N ILE A 132 -4.63 8.08 8.90
CA ILE A 132 -5.92 7.45 8.61
C ILE A 132 -5.99 6.05 9.22
N LEU A 133 -5.02 5.18 8.95
CA LEU A 133 -4.97 3.81 9.47
C LEU A 133 -4.92 3.82 11.00
N ARG A 134 -4.17 4.73 11.63
CA ARG A 134 -4.14 4.85 13.09
C ARG A 134 -5.50 5.18 13.69
N SER A 135 -6.31 5.98 12.98
CA SER A 135 -7.63 6.39 13.45
C SER A 135 -8.73 5.33 13.24
N ARG A 136 -8.49 4.35 12.35
CA ARG A 136 -9.52 3.38 11.91
C ARG A 136 -9.16 1.92 12.16
N CYS A 137 -7.90 1.55 12.01
CA CYS A 137 -7.44 0.20 12.26
C CYS A 137 -7.15 -0.02 13.74
N ASP A 138 -7.61 -1.17 14.23
CA ASP A 138 -7.11 -1.77 15.45
C ASP A 138 -6.19 -2.97 15.13
N VAL A 139 -5.61 -3.55 16.17
CA VAL A 139 -4.72 -4.73 16.06
C VAL A 139 -5.38 -5.90 15.31
N ARG A 140 -6.70 -6.09 15.42
CA ARG A 140 -7.39 -7.24 14.81
C ARG A 140 -7.35 -7.18 13.29
N HIS A 141 -7.45 -5.99 12.71
CA HIS A 141 -7.37 -5.78 11.26
C HIS A 141 -6.01 -6.18 10.70
N PHE A 142 -4.92 -5.92 11.44
CA PHE A 142 -3.58 -6.34 11.02
C PHE A 142 -3.34 -7.83 11.23
N LEU A 143 -3.94 -8.43 12.27
CA LEU A 143 -3.88 -9.88 12.46
C LEU A 143 -4.68 -10.64 11.38
N SER A 144 -5.79 -10.08 10.90
CA SER A 144 -6.58 -10.67 9.82
C SER A 144 -5.99 -10.40 8.43
N PHE A 145 -5.06 -9.45 8.29
CA PHE A 145 -4.53 -9.02 6.99
C PHE A 145 -3.91 -10.17 6.19
N ASN A 146 -3.18 -11.08 6.85
CA ASN A 146 -2.63 -12.27 6.20
C ASN A 146 -3.72 -13.23 5.72
N GLN A 147 -4.82 -13.37 6.47
CA GLN A 147 -5.96 -14.20 6.08
C GLN A 147 -6.67 -13.60 4.85
N VAL A 148 -6.90 -12.28 4.86
CA VAL A 148 -7.46 -11.53 3.72
C VAL A 148 -6.59 -11.71 2.48
N ALA A 149 -5.27 -11.63 2.61
CA ALA A 149 -4.34 -11.86 1.50
C ALA A 149 -4.40 -13.30 0.95
N ILE A 150 -4.54 -14.31 1.81
CA ILE A 150 -4.73 -15.71 1.39
C ILE A 150 -6.01 -15.86 0.57
N GLU A 151 -7.11 -15.26 1.02
CA GLU A 151 -8.40 -15.30 0.34
C GLU A 151 -8.34 -14.57 -1.00
N TYR A 152 -7.72 -13.38 -1.05
CA TYR A 152 -7.48 -12.63 -2.27
C TYR A 152 -6.70 -13.47 -3.31
N ASN A 153 -5.56 -14.03 -2.92
CA ASN A 153 -4.74 -14.86 -3.81
C ASN A 153 -5.52 -16.07 -4.32
N SER A 154 -6.31 -16.72 -3.45
CA SER A 154 -7.12 -17.88 -3.83
C SER A 154 -8.21 -17.52 -4.83
N TYR A 155 -8.90 -16.40 -4.63
CA TYR A 155 -9.89 -15.87 -5.57
C TYR A 155 -9.26 -15.49 -6.91
N HIS A 156 -8.13 -14.78 -6.88
CA HIS A 156 -7.43 -14.32 -8.07
C HIS A 156 -6.95 -15.52 -8.92
N LYS A 157 -6.30 -16.50 -8.29
CA LYS A 157 -5.88 -17.76 -8.91
C LYS A 157 -7.04 -18.51 -9.55
N ALA A 158 -8.20 -18.56 -8.90
CA ALA A 158 -9.40 -19.20 -9.46
C ALA A 158 -9.96 -18.46 -10.69
N LYS A 159 -9.82 -17.13 -10.75
CA LYS A 159 -10.35 -16.28 -11.82
C LYS A 159 -9.40 -16.15 -13.02
N HIS A 160 -8.09 -16.10 -12.77
CA HIS A 160 -7.06 -15.77 -13.76
C HIS A 160 -6.12 -16.93 -14.09
N GLY A 161 -6.17 -18.04 -13.34
CA GLY A 161 -5.31 -19.21 -13.52
C GLY A 161 -3.88 -19.01 -12.98
N ASP A 162 -3.05 -20.04 -13.10
CA ASP A 162 -1.66 -20.04 -12.59
C ASP A 162 -0.71 -19.12 -13.38
N SER A 163 -1.10 -18.64 -14.56
CA SER A 163 -0.21 -17.90 -15.47
C SER A 163 0.04 -16.44 -15.08
N GLU A 164 -0.74 -15.87 -14.16
CA GLU A 164 -0.55 -14.51 -13.64
C GLU A 164 0.02 -14.52 -12.20
N ASP A 165 0.30 -15.70 -11.63
CA ASP A 165 0.56 -15.93 -10.19
C ASP A 165 2.03 -15.69 -9.77
N ASP A 166 2.93 -15.41 -10.72
CA ASP A 166 4.37 -15.29 -10.49
C ASP A 166 4.82 -13.81 -10.47
N GLY A 167 4.30 -12.93 -9.63
CA GLY A 167 4.69 -13.07 -8.25
C GLY A 167 5.98 -12.31 -7.87
N ILE A 168 7.21 -12.82 -7.79
CA ILE A 168 8.12 -13.65 -8.60
C ILE A 168 8.53 -13.07 -9.95
N GLY A 169 9.15 -11.88 -9.89
CA GLY A 169 10.08 -11.43 -10.92
C GLY A 169 10.88 -12.62 -11.46
N THR A 170 10.73 -12.85 -12.76
CA THR A 170 11.56 -13.79 -13.51
C THR A 170 12.96 -13.23 -13.53
N ASP A 171 13.77 -13.60 -12.56
CA ASP A 171 15.22 -13.52 -12.69
C ASP A 171 15.65 -14.55 -13.74
N ALA A 172 15.86 -14.05 -14.96
CA ALA A 172 16.73 -14.62 -15.97
C ALA A 172 17.39 -13.50 -16.77
#